data_AF-A0A5M3WK46-F1
#
_entry.id   AF-A0A5M3WK46-F1
#
_cell.length_a   1.000
_cell.length_b   1.000
_cell.length_c   1.000
_cell.angle_alpha   90.00
_cell.angle_beta   90.00
_cell.angle_gamma   90.00
#
_symmetry.space_group_name_H-M   'P 1'
#
loop_
_entity.id
_entity.type
_entity.pdbx_description
1 polymer ?
#
loop_
_entity_poly.entity_id
_entity_poly.type
_entity_poly.pdbx_seq_one_letter_code
_entity_poly.pdbx_strand_id
1 'polypeptide(L)'
;MTGFEAVHLKEHGIPASPERAHTAWADFLRNQADALLACDFFEARTLTGARLYVVAVIEHATRRIRILGATAHPTGAWVTQLARNLVMDLEDSGSMAGFLIHDRDTKFTAAFDAVLADAGLQIIKTGIRIPRMNSIMERWIQTCRHELLDRTLIWNRRHLLRALREFETFYNGHRPHRTLHQAAPLRPLPQPSAIRAGIAPLNIRRHDRLGDILREYQHAAW
;
A
#
# COMPACT_ATOMS: atom_id res chain seq x y z
N MET A 1 0.02 -12.37 24.05
CA MET A 1 0.84 -13.24 23.19
C MET A 1 -0.08 -14.31 22.62
N THR A 2 -0.58 -14.13 21.40
CA THR A 2 -1.37 -15.17 20.72
C THR A 2 -0.40 -16.22 20.17
N GLY A 3 -0.74 -17.50 20.26
CA GLY A 3 0.16 -18.63 19.93
C GLY A 3 0.81 -18.59 18.55
N PHE A 4 0.30 -17.79 17.62
CA PHE A 4 0.84 -17.64 16.27
C PHE A 4 2.11 -16.77 16.19
N GLU A 5 2.23 -15.71 17.01
CA GLU A 5 3.46 -14.89 17.06
C GLU A 5 4.65 -15.74 17.53
N ALA A 6 4.41 -16.66 18.46
CA ALA A 6 5.45 -17.51 19.03
C ALA A 6 5.97 -18.58 18.07
N VAL A 7 5.12 -19.11 17.17
CA VAL A 7 5.53 -20.16 16.21
C VAL A 7 6.44 -19.57 15.14
N HIS A 8 6.05 -18.43 14.56
CA HIS A 8 6.79 -17.84 13.46
C HIS A 8 8.11 -17.17 13.89
N LEU A 9 8.14 -16.58 15.09
CA LEU A 9 9.37 -16.06 15.68
C LEU A 9 10.38 -17.18 15.98
N LYS A 10 9.89 -18.37 16.35
CA LYS A 10 10.73 -19.52 16.70
C LYS A 10 11.31 -20.21 15.47
N GLU A 11 10.58 -20.26 14.35
CA GLU A 11 11.09 -20.72 13.04
C GLU A 11 12.25 -19.86 12.54
N HIS A 12 12.29 -18.58 12.89
CA HIS A 12 13.39 -17.67 12.59
C HIS A 12 14.39 -17.47 13.75
N GLY A 13 14.37 -18.33 14.77
CA GLY A 13 15.39 -18.39 15.83
C GLY A 13 15.29 -17.31 16.92
N ILE A 14 14.14 -16.66 17.09
CA ILE A 14 13.97 -15.53 18.02
C ILE A 14 13.12 -15.95 19.25
N PRO A 15 13.69 -15.97 20.48
CA PRO A 15 12.97 -16.40 21.69
C PRO A 15 11.95 -15.36 22.20
N ALA A 16 10.79 -15.83 22.68
CA ALA A 16 9.65 -14.99 23.02
C ALA A 16 9.69 -14.40 24.45
N SER A 17 9.66 -13.07 24.54
CA SER A 17 9.30 -12.27 25.73
C SER A 17 8.51 -11.05 25.25
N PRO A 18 7.54 -10.49 26.01
CA PRO A 18 6.64 -9.45 25.50
C PRO A 18 7.37 -8.24 24.90
N GLU A 19 8.38 -7.69 25.58
CA GLU A 19 9.22 -6.60 25.05
C GLU A 19 10.01 -7.04 23.82
N ARG A 20 10.56 -8.26 23.83
CA ARG A 20 11.27 -8.84 22.68
C ARG A 20 10.37 -9.15 21.48
N ALA A 21 9.08 -9.40 21.66
CA ALA A 21 8.15 -9.61 20.55
C ALA A 21 7.95 -8.32 19.74
N HIS A 22 7.95 -7.15 20.41
CA HIS A 22 7.95 -5.86 19.73
C HIS A 22 9.26 -5.60 18.99
N THR A 23 10.40 -5.90 19.65
CA THR A 23 11.73 -5.80 19.02
C THR A 23 11.82 -6.72 17.81
N ALA A 24 11.41 -7.98 17.94
CA ALA A 24 11.46 -8.99 16.90
C ALA A 24 10.54 -8.69 15.72
N TRP A 25 9.34 -8.13 15.95
CA TRP A 25 8.49 -7.66 14.86
C TRP A 25 9.10 -6.47 14.14
N ALA A 26 9.64 -5.49 14.89
CA ALA A 26 10.33 -4.36 14.28
C ALA A 26 11.59 -4.80 13.50
N ASP A 27 12.33 -5.78 14.01
CA ASP A 27 13.48 -6.40 13.35
C ASP A 27 13.06 -7.14 12.09
N PHE A 28 12.01 -7.95 12.15
CA PHE A 28 11.43 -8.61 10.98
C PHE A 28 11.04 -7.57 9.90
N LEU A 29 10.28 -6.54 10.29
CA LEU A 29 9.86 -5.48 9.38
C LEU A 29 11.05 -4.75 8.74
N ARG A 30 12.16 -4.58 9.47
CA ARG A 30 13.39 -3.96 8.95
C ARG A 30 14.12 -4.89 8.00
N ASN A 31 14.30 -6.16 8.37
CA ASN A 31 15.09 -7.12 7.62
C ASN A 31 14.38 -7.65 6.37
N GLN A 32 13.05 -7.62 6.35
CA GLN A 32 12.23 -8.13 5.24
C GLN A 32 11.48 -7.02 4.50
N ALA A 33 11.79 -5.74 4.76
CA ALA A 33 11.06 -4.60 4.20
C ALA A 33 10.93 -4.65 2.67
N ASP A 34 11.99 -5.09 1.99
CA ASP A 34 12.07 -5.17 0.53
C ASP A 34 11.17 -6.26 -0.07
N ALA A 35 10.87 -7.30 0.73
CA ALA A 35 10.05 -8.43 0.33
C ALA A 35 8.61 -8.37 0.91
N LEU A 36 8.24 -7.27 1.57
CA LEU A 36 7.03 -7.22 2.38
C LEU A 36 5.94 -6.34 1.77
N LEU A 37 4.78 -6.95 1.56
CA LEU A 37 3.53 -6.30 1.21
C LEU A 37 2.63 -6.16 2.43
N ALA A 38 1.87 -5.07 2.49
CA ALA A 38 0.79 -4.87 3.44
C ALA A 38 -0.52 -4.62 2.68
N CYS A 39 -1.55 -5.38 3.01
CA CYS A 39 -2.86 -5.35 2.36
C CYS A 39 -3.94 -5.05 3.39
N ASP A 40 -4.95 -4.28 3.01
CA ASP A 40 -6.10 -4.02 3.86
C ASP A 40 -7.33 -3.58 3.05
N PHE A 41 -8.49 -3.69 3.71
CA PHE A 41 -9.75 -3.11 3.27
C PHE A 41 -9.97 -1.73 3.88
N PHE A 42 -10.60 -0.85 3.12
CA PHE A 42 -11.19 0.37 3.69
C PHE A 42 -12.49 0.75 3.00
N GLU A 43 -13.34 1.45 3.72
CA GLU A 43 -14.65 1.86 3.23
C GLU A 43 -14.66 3.28 2.65
N ALA A 44 -15.31 3.46 1.52
CA ALA A 44 -15.73 4.75 0.99
C ALA A 44 -17.27 4.83 0.96
N ARG A 45 -17.82 6.03 1.07
CA ARG A 45 -19.25 6.30 0.97
C ARG A 45 -19.54 7.04 -0.33
N THR A 46 -20.60 6.62 -1.01
CA THR A 46 -21.14 7.38 -2.14
C THR A 46 -22.06 8.50 -1.67
N LEU A 47 -22.43 9.41 -2.57
CA LEU A 47 -23.38 10.49 -2.31
C LEU A 47 -24.73 10.01 -1.80
N THR A 48 -25.16 8.81 -2.17
CA THR A 48 -26.40 8.20 -1.68
C THR A 48 -26.23 7.48 -0.34
N GLY A 49 -25.03 7.54 0.27
CA GLY A 49 -24.69 6.84 1.50
C GLY A 49 -24.29 5.37 1.30
N ALA A 50 -24.38 4.83 0.07
CA ALA A 50 -24.01 3.45 -0.21
C ALA A 50 -22.52 3.22 0.09
N ARG A 51 -22.24 2.09 0.77
CA ARG A 51 -20.89 1.68 1.16
C ARG A 51 -20.20 0.97 0.00
N LEU A 52 -18.95 1.34 -0.24
CA LEU A 52 -18.04 0.63 -1.12
C LEU A 52 -16.80 0.19 -0.33
N TYR A 53 -16.42 -1.05 -0.50
CA TYR A 53 -15.21 -1.65 0.05
C TYR A 53 -14.11 -1.56 -1.00
N VAL A 54 -12.98 -0.99 -0.62
CA VAL A 54 -11.77 -0.86 -1.45
C VAL A 54 -10.70 -1.76 -0.86
N VAL A 55 -9.97 -2.47 -1.73
CA VAL A 55 -8.78 -3.24 -1.36
C VAL A 55 -7.57 -2.59 -2.00
N ALA A 56 -6.52 -2.38 -1.22
CA ALA A 56 -5.25 -1.93 -1.72
C ALA A 56 -4.10 -2.63 -1.00
N VAL A 57 -2.93 -2.62 -1.64
CA VAL A 57 -1.70 -3.22 -1.15
C VAL A 57 -0.55 -2.26 -1.32
N ILE A 58 0.31 -2.17 -0.32
CA ILE A 58 1.49 -1.29 -0.30
C ILE A 58 2.76 -2.10 -0.06
N GLU A 59 3.78 -1.84 -0.87
CA GLU A 59 5.14 -2.33 -0.63
C GLU A 59 5.79 -1.56 0.52
N HIS A 60 6.37 -2.27 1.48
CA HIS A 60 6.96 -1.67 2.66
C HIS A 60 8.19 -0.81 2.33
N ALA A 61 9.14 -1.34 1.58
CA ALA A 61 10.36 -0.60 1.26
C ALA A 61 10.10 0.61 0.34
N THR A 62 9.47 0.36 -0.81
CA THR A 62 9.31 1.37 -1.87
C THR A 62 8.12 2.31 -1.64
N ARG A 63 7.23 1.98 -0.70
CA ARG A 63 5.93 2.66 -0.50
C ARG A 63 5.01 2.62 -1.71
N ARG A 64 5.31 1.81 -2.73
CA ARG A 64 4.46 1.70 -3.91
C ARG A 64 3.10 1.12 -3.54
N ILE A 65 2.03 1.88 -3.77
CA ILE A 65 0.65 1.44 -3.55
C ILE A 65 0.08 0.85 -4.84
N ARG A 66 -0.76 -0.18 -4.73
CA ARG A 66 -1.64 -0.68 -5.80
C ARG A 66 -3.06 -0.77 -5.30
N ILE A 67 -4.01 -0.19 -6.03
CA ILE A 67 -5.43 -0.30 -5.70
C ILE A 67 -6.03 -1.45 -6.51
N LEU A 68 -6.34 -2.54 -5.81
CA LEU A 68 -6.76 -3.79 -6.46
C LEU A 68 -8.20 -3.70 -6.99
N GLY A 69 -9.08 -3.02 -6.25
CA GLY A 69 -10.45 -2.83 -6.69
C GLY A 69 -11.38 -2.25 -5.63
N ALA A 70 -12.61 -1.99 -6.06
CA ALA A 70 -13.69 -1.52 -5.19
C ALA A 70 -15.02 -2.21 -5.52
N THR A 71 -15.82 -2.53 -4.52
CA THR A 71 -17.13 -3.19 -4.69
C THR A 71 -18.08 -2.87 -3.55
N ALA A 72 -19.40 -2.91 -3.80
CA ALA A 72 -20.41 -2.90 -2.73
C ALA A 72 -20.52 -4.26 -2.03
N HIS A 73 -20.09 -5.34 -2.69
CA HIS A 73 -20.25 -6.72 -2.24
C HIS A 73 -18.90 -7.46 -2.31
N PRO A 74 -18.08 -7.42 -1.25
CA PRO A 74 -16.76 -8.03 -1.21
C PRO A 74 -16.87 -9.54 -0.98
N THR A 75 -17.34 -10.25 -2.00
CA THR A 75 -17.51 -11.71 -1.96
C THR A 75 -16.15 -12.42 -1.99
N GLY A 76 -16.08 -13.64 -1.45
CA GLY A 76 -14.85 -14.44 -1.47
C GLY A 76 -14.27 -14.62 -2.88
N ALA A 77 -15.11 -14.96 -3.87
CA ALA A 77 -14.69 -15.12 -5.25
C ALA A 77 -14.09 -13.83 -5.84
N TRP A 78 -14.66 -12.67 -5.51
CA TRP A 78 -14.12 -11.38 -5.95
C TRP A 78 -12.75 -11.12 -5.32
N VAL A 79 -12.59 -11.36 -4.02
CA VAL A 79 -11.31 -11.18 -3.31
C VAL A 79 -10.25 -12.15 -3.84
N THR A 80 -10.60 -13.41 -4.11
CA THR A 80 -9.69 -14.38 -4.73
C THR A 80 -9.25 -13.95 -6.13
N GLN A 81 -10.14 -13.35 -6.94
CA GLN A 81 -9.74 -12.80 -8.23
C GLN A 81 -8.76 -11.64 -8.07
N LEU A 82 -8.93 -10.79 -7.05
CA LEU A 82 -7.96 -9.74 -6.75
C LEU A 82 -6.59 -10.29 -6.38
N ALA A 83 -6.51 -11.42 -5.66
CA ALA A 83 -5.23 -12.09 -5.40
C ALA A 83 -4.55 -12.54 -6.70
N ARG A 84 -5.29 -13.15 -7.64
CA ARG A 84 -4.74 -13.57 -8.94
C ARG A 84 -4.20 -12.39 -9.73
N ASN A 85 -4.97 -11.29 -9.76
CA ASN A 85 -4.54 -10.06 -10.43
C ASN A 85 -3.29 -9.48 -9.77
N LEU A 86 -3.23 -9.47 -8.44
CA LEU A 86 -2.06 -9.01 -7.71
C LEU A 86 -0.82 -9.85 -8.04
N VAL A 87 -0.94 -11.18 -8.10
CA VAL A 87 0.20 -12.05 -8.47
C VAL A 87 0.72 -11.68 -9.86
N MET A 88 -0.17 -11.57 -10.86
CA MET A 88 0.23 -11.15 -12.22
C MET A 88 0.91 -9.78 -12.22
N ASP A 89 0.38 -8.80 -11.48
CA ASP A 89 0.98 -7.46 -11.39
C ASP A 89 2.36 -7.47 -10.69
N LEU A 90 2.56 -8.35 -9.71
CA LEU A 90 3.85 -8.49 -9.01
C LEU A 90 4.90 -9.12 -9.92
N GLU A 91 4.52 -10.15 -10.67
CA GLU A 91 5.36 -10.80 -11.70
C GLU A 91 5.76 -9.80 -12.79
N ASP A 92 4.79 -9.10 -13.38
CA ASP A 92 5.02 -8.11 -14.44
C ASP A 92 5.93 -6.96 -13.99
N SER A 93 5.87 -6.60 -12.70
CA SER A 93 6.70 -5.55 -12.13
C SER A 93 8.06 -6.01 -11.61
N GLY A 94 8.36 -7.31 -11.67
CA GLY A 94 9.59 -7.89 -11.12
C GLY A 94 9.72 -7.72 -9.62
N SER A 95 8.60 -7.70 -8.90
CA SER A 95 8.58 -7.50 -7.45
C SER A 95 9.26 -8.66 -6.71
N MET A 96 10.05 -8.34 -5.69
CA MET A 96 10.70 -9.33 -4.83
C MET A 96 9.84 -9.71 -3.61
N ALA A 97 8.52 -9.48 -3.68
CA ALA A 97 7.62 -9.75 -2.58
C ALA A 97 7.61 -11.25 -2.20
N GLY A 98 8.02 -11.55 -0.97
CA GLY A 98 7.99 -12.90 -0.39
C GLY A 98 6.98 -13.03 0.76
N PHE A 99 6.45 -11.91 1.26
CA PHE A 99 5.53 -11.89 2.38
C PHE A 99 4.37 -10.93 2.12
N LEU A 100 3.16 -11.30 2.54
CA LEU A 100 2.01 -10.41 2.57
C LEU A 100 1.39 -10.39 3.96
N ILE A 101 1.30 -9.20 4.55
CA ILE A 101 0.58 -8.95 5.79
C ILE A 101 -0.83 -8.48 5.46
N HIS A 102 -1.83 -9.07 6.11
CA HIS A 102 -3.18 -8.52 6.13
C HIS A 102 -3.84 -8.79 7.49
N ASP A 103 -4.95 -8.11 7.77
CA ASP A 103 -5.68 -8.30 9.02
C ASP A 103 -6.53 -9.60 9.02
N ARG A 104 -7.26 -9.87 10.10
CA ARG A 104 -8.11 -11.06 10.18
C ARG A 104 -9.54 -10.82 9.68
N ASP A 105 -9.78 -9.83 8.83
CA ASP A 105 -11.10 -9.59 8.26
C ASP A 105 -11.59 -10.82 7.49
N THR A 106 -12.83 -11.24 7.72
CA THR A 106 -13.44 -12.42 7.11
C THR A 106 -13.57 -12.33 5.59
N LYS A 107 -13.40 -11.13 5.01
CA LYS A 107 -13.32 -10.92 3.55
C LYS A 107 -12.06 -11.57 2.96
N PHE A 108 -10.97 -11.65 3.72
CA PHE A 108 -9.79 -12.42 3.34
C PHE A 108 -10.06 -13.91 3.58
N THR A 109 -10.43 -14.60 2.50
CA THR A 109 -10.80 -16.03 2.55
C THR A 109 -9.57 -16.93 2.47
N ALA A 110 -9.70 -18.20 2.87
CA ALA A 110 -8.64 -19.19 2.68
C ALA A 110 -8.23 -19.34 1.19
N ALA A 111 -9.16 -19.12 0.26
CA ALA A 111 -8.87 -19.13 -1.17
C ALA A 111 -8.02 -17.92 -1.62
N PHE A 112 -8.15 -16.77 -0.96
CA PHE A 112 -7.26 -15.63 -1.17
C PHE A 112 -5.83 -15.98 -0.73
N ASP A 113 -5.69 -16.50 0.50
CA ASP A 113 -4.39 -16.91 1.07
C ASP A 113 -3.72 -17.98 0.18
N ALA A 114 -4.49 -18.95 -0.30
CA ALA A 114 -3.99 -20.05 -1.13
C ALA A 114 -3.43 -19.58 -2.48
N VAL A 115 -4.06 -18.61 -3.15
CA VAL A 115 -3.56 -18.08 -4.43
C VAL A 115 -2.20 -17.42 -4.26
N LEU A 116 -2.03 -16.63 -3.19
CA LEU A 116 -0.77 -15.95 -2.92
C LEU A 116 0.32 -16.92 -2.46
N ALA A 117 -0.04 -17.93 -1.66
CA ALA A 117 0.88 -18.98 -1.23
C ALA A 117 1.38 -19.83 -2.41
N ASP A 118 0.51 -20.14 -3.38
CA ASP A 118 0.88 -20.86 -4.61
C ASP A 118 1.88 -20.06 -5.46
N ALA A 119 1.79 -18.72 -5.42
CA ALA A 119 2.75 -17.81 -6.03
C ALA A 119 4.03 -17.58 -5.18
N GLY A 120 4.19 -18.31 -4.07
CA GLY A 120 5.38 -18.24 -3.21
C GLY A 120 5.35 -17.15 -2.14
N LEU A 121 4.22 -16.44 -1.94
CA LEU A 121 4.10 -15.45 -0.87
C LEU A 121 3.67 -16.11 0.45
N GLN A 122 4.41 -15.84 1.51
CA GLN A 122 4.03 -16.26 2.85
C GLN A 122 3.04 -15.26 3.48
N ILE A 123 1.91 -15.77 3.94
CA ILE A 123 0.84 -14.94 4.53
C ILE A 123 1.05 -14.73 6.03
N ILE A 124 1.07 -13.47 6.45
CA ILE A 124 1.20 -13.07 7.85
C ILE A 124 -0.07 -12.35 8.30
N LYS A 125 -0.83 -12.98 9.19
CA LYS A 125 -2.04 -12.36 9.76
C LYS A 125 -1.67 -11.46 10.94
N THR A 126 -2.10 -10.20 10.93
CA THR A 126 -1.87 -9.29 12.07
C THR A 126 -2.45 -9.85 13.35
N GLY A 127 -1.84 -9.59 14.51
CA GLY A 127 -2.33 -9.99 15.82
C GLY A 127 -3.72 -9.42 16.13
N ILE A 128 -4.52 -10.12 16.95
CA ILE A 128 -5.90 -9.71 17.24
C ILE A 128 -5.87 -8.35 17.93
N ARG A 129 -6.48 -7.33 17.31
CA ARG A 129 -6.48 -5.93 17.78
C ARG A 129 -5.08 -5.32 17.87
N ILE A 130 -4.17 -5.68 16.96
CA ILE A 130 -2.82 -5.12 16.86
C ILE A 130 -2.66 -4.39 15.51
N PRO A 131 -3.35 -3.25 15.30
CA PRO A 131 -3.35 -2.52 14.01
C PRO A 131 -1.95 -2.01 13.64
N ARG A 132 -1.06 -1.82 14.62
CA ARG A 132 0.33 -1.41 14.37
C ARG A 132 1.12 -2.37 13.46
N MET A 133 0.71 -3.64 13.39
CA MET A 133 1.35 -4.60 12.47
C MET A 133 1.10 -4.25 11.01
N ASN A 134 0.01 -3.53 10.72
CA ASN A 134 -0.32 -2.98 9.40
C ASN A 134 -0.12 -1.45 9.32
N SER A 135 0.70 -0.87 10.20
CA SER A 135 0.77 0.58 10.42
C SER A 135 1.09 1.42 9.18
N ILE A 136 1.83 0.86 8.22
CA ILE A 136 2.16 1.52 6.95
C ILE A 136 0.91 1.64 6.07
N MET A 137 0.16 0.54 5.93
CA MET A 137 -1.10 0.52 5.19
C MET A 137 -2.16 1.39 5.86
N GLU A 138 -2.29 1.32 7.18
CA GLU A 138 -3.21 2.16 7.95
C GLU A 138 -2.93 3.66 7.77
N ARG A 139 -1.64 4.04 7.82
CA ARG A 139 -1.22 5.42 7.55
C ARG A 139 -1.53 5.83 6.11
N TRP A 140 -1.35 4.92 5.15
CA TRP A 140 -1.73 5.17 3.77
C TRP A 140 -3.25 5.36 3.63
N ILE A 141 -4.08 4.53 4.25
CA ILE A 141 -5.54 4.67 4.24
C ILE A 141 -5.95 6.03 4.79
N GLN A 142 -5.39 6.44 5.94
CA GLN A 142 -5.67 7.75 6.53
C GLN A 142 -5.28 8.90 5.58
N THR A 143 -4.16 8.76 4.86
CA THR A 143 -3.79 9.70 3.82
C THR A 143 -4.85 9.76 2.73
N CYS A 144 -5.21 8.61 2.15
CA CYS A 144 -6.20 8.54 1.07
C CYS A 144 -7.55 9.13 1.52
N ARG A 145 -7.94 8.94 2.78
CA ARG A 145 -9.14 9.57 3.34
C ARG A 145 -9.02 11.09 3.35
N HIS A 146 -8.02 11.62 4.06
CA HIS A 146 -7.88 13.07 4.27
C HIS A 146 -7.56 13.86 2.99
N GLU A 147 -6.78 13.28 2.08
CA GLU A 147 -6.34 13.96 0.85
C GLU A 147 -7.31 13.78 -0.31
N LEU A 148 -8.05 12.66 -0.38
CA LEU A 148 -8.97 12.36 -1.48
C LEU A 148 -10.44 12.25 -1.03
N LEU A 149 -10.75 11.25 -0.20
CA LEU A 149 -12.15 10.84 0.02
C LEU A 149 -12.97 11.86 0.81
N ASP A 150 -12.35 12.55 1.77
CA ASP A 150 -13.03 13.57 2.59
C ASP A 150 -13.25 14.87 1.80
N ARG A 151 -12.61 15.01 0.63
CA ARG A 151 -12.66 16.20 -0.24
C ARG A 151 -13.41 15.95 -1.54
N THR A 152 -13.85 14.72 -1.79
CA THR A 152 -14.48 14.33 -3.06
C THR A 152 -15.82 13.67 -2.81
N LEU A 153 -16.87 14.22 -3.42
CA LEU A 153 -18.19 13.61 -3.41
C LEU A 153 -18.23 12.44 -4.41
N ILE A 154 -18.27 11.22 -3.89
CA ILE A 154 -18.23 10.01 -4.72
C ILE A 154 -19.62 9.68 -5.27
N TRP A 155 -19.86 9.88 -6.57
CA TRP A 155 -21.16 9.50 -7.19
C TRP A 155 -21.47 8.00 -7.18
N ASN A 156 -20.52 7.17 -7.61
CA ASN A 156 -20.71 5.72 -7.75
C ASN A 156 -19.37 4.97 -7.75
N ARG A 157 -19.42 3.63 -7.87
CA ARG A 157 -18.22 2.77 -7.90
C ARG A 157 -17.24 3.13 -9.03
N ARG A 158 -17.73 3.45 -10.23
CA ARG A 158 -16.87 3.82 -11.36
C ARG A 158 -16.15 5.14 -11.09
N HIS A 159 -16.84 6.11 -10.52
CA HIS A 159 -16.24 7.37 -10.12
C HIS A 159 -15.17 7.17 -9.04
N LEU A 160 -15.48 6.36 -8.01
CA LEU A 160 -14.51 6.01 -6.97
C LEU A 160 -13.24 5.40 -7.55
N LEU A 161 -13.37 4.40 -8.42
CA LEU A 161 -12.22 3.74 -9.05
C LEU A 161 -11.38 4.72 -9.89
N ARG A 162 -12.01 5.65 -10.60
CA ARG A 162 -11.29 6.69 -11.33
C ARG A 162 -10.52 7.62 -10.40
N ALA A 163 -11.17 8.13 -9.35
CA ALA A 163 -10.55 9.01 -8.37
C ALA A 163 -9.37 8.33 -7.66
N LEU A 164 -9.55 7.07 -7.28
CA LEU A 164 -8.52 6.24 -6.67
C LEU A 164 -7.34 5.98 -7.62
N ARG A 165 -7.57 5.69 -8.91
CA ARG A 165 -6.48 5.52 -9.90
C ARG A 165 -5.65 6.78 -10.10
N GLU A 166 -6.30 7.95 -10.15
CA GLU A 166 -5.60 9.24 -10.20
C GLU A 166 -4.77 9.45 -8.93
N PHE A 167 -5.33 9.13 -7.76
CA PHE A 167 -4.62 9.23 -6.49
C PHE A 167 -3.45 8.25 -6.40
N GLU A 168 -3.60 7.01 -6.87
CA GLU A 168 -2.51 6.02 -6.97
C GLU A 168 -1.39 6.53 -7.88
N THR A 169 -1.73 7.06 -9.05
CA THR A 169 -0.77 7.64 -10.00
C THR A 169 -0.01 8.80 -9.37
N PHE A 170 -0.72 9.71 -8.69
CA PHE A 170 -0.12 10.82 -7.97
C PHE A 170 0.77 10.36 -6.81
N TYR A 171 0.28 9.43 -5.98
CA TYR A 171 1.00 8.91 -4.83
C TYR A 171 2.31 8.26 -5.25
N ASN A 172 2.25 7.37 -6.25
CA ASN A 172 3.41 6.63 -6.72
C ASN A 172 4.38 7.48 -7.55
N GLY A 173 3.87 8.40 -8.37
CA GLY A 173 4.69 9.17 -9.31
C GLY A 173 5.22 10.48 -8.76
N HIS A 174 4.58 11.06 -7.75
CA HIS A 174 4.79 12.47 -7.40
C HIS A 174 4.84 12.79 -5.92
N ARG A 175 4.15 12.05 -5.06
CA ARG A 175 4.09 12.35 -3.64
C ARG A 175 5.47 12.09 -2.99
N PRO A 176 6.08 13.07 -2.32
CA PRO A 176 7.36 12.87 -1.67
C PRO A 176 7.20 12.08 -0.37
N HIS A 177 8.09 11.12 -0.13
CA HIS A 177 8.11 10.32 1.09
C HIS A 177 9.39 10.55 1.88
N ARG A 178 9.26 10.91 3.16
CA ARG A 178 10.41 11.11 4.05
C ARG A 178 11.30 9.86 4.15
N THR A 179 10.70 8.66 4.18
CA THR A 179 11.43 7.38 4.21
C THR A 179 12.21 7.12 2.92
N LEU A 180 11.82 7.73 1.81
CA LEU A 180 12.50 7.62 0.52
C LEU A 180 13.35 8.87 0.22
N HIS A 181 13.84 9.57 1.26
CA HIS A 181 14.62 10.80 1.11
C HIS A 181 13.92 11.89 0.28
N GLN A 182 12.59 12.01 0.39
CA GLN A 182 11.73 12.91 -0.41
C GLN A 182 11.53 12.49 -1.87
N ALA A 183 11.96 11.30 -2.28
CA ALA A 183 11.57 10.70 -3.55
C ALA A 183 10.10 10.23 -3.52
N ALA A 184 9.53 10.01 -4.71
CA ALA A 184 8.28 9.28 -4.88
C ALA A 184 8.58 7.80 -5.24
N PRO A 185 7.67 6.85 -4.97
CA PRO A 185 7.92 5.42 -5.19
C PRO A 185 8.43 5.05 -6.59
N LEU A 186 7.90 5.69 -7.63
CA LEU A 186 8.27 5.49 -9.03
C LEU A 186 9.12 6.62 -9.61
N ARG A 187 9.60 7.55 -8.77
CA ARG A 187 10.48 8.64 -9.17
C ARG A 187 11.62 8.80 -8.16
N PRO A 188 12.67 7.96 -8.25
CA PRO A 188 13.86 8.12 -7.41
C PRO A 188 14.55 9.46 -7.70
N LEU A 189 15.22 10.01 -6.69
CA LEU A 189 16.01 11.22 -6.87
C LEU A 189 17.21 10.97 -7.80
N PRO A 190 17.59 11.94 -8.65
CA PRO A 190 18.81 11.84 -9.44
C PRO A 190 20.04 11.76 -8.53
N GLN A 191 21.10 11.09 -9.00
CA GLN A 191 22.33 10.96 -8.21
C GLN A 191 22.95 12.33 -7.91
N PRO A 192 23.57 12.54 -6.74
CA PRO A 192 24.16 13.82 -6.34
C PRO A 192 25.18 14.40 -7.33
N SER A 193 25.87 13.54 -8.10
CA SER A 193 26.81 13.94 -9.16
C SER A 193 26.14 14.69 -10.32
N ALA A 194 24.87 14.39 -10.62
CA ALA A 194 24.10 15.08 -11.66
C ALA A 194 23.63 16.47 -11.23
N ILE A 195 23.52 16.73 -9.92
CA ILE A 195 23.02 18.00 -9.34
C ILE A 195 24.08 19.12 -9.43
N ARG A 196 25.37 18.76 -9.52
CA ARG A 196 26.48 19.74 -9.62
C ARG A 196 26.59 20.43 -10.99
N ALA A 197 25.85 19.97 -12.01
CA ALA A 197 25.81 20.60 -13.32
C ALA A 197 24.72 21.68 -13.36
N GLY A 198 25.01 22.85 -12.78
CA GLY A 198 24.30 24.11 -13.03
C GLY A 198 22.90 24.23 -12.41
N ILE A 199 22.73 25.21 -11.52
CA ILE A 199 21.42 25.70 -11.12
C ILE A 199 20.87 26.51 -12.31
N ALA A 200 20.33 25.82 -13.31
CA ALA A 200 19.51 26.46 -14.33
C ALA A 200 18.21 26.98 -13.65
N PRO A 201 17.61 28.08 -14.12
CA PRO A 201 16.37 28.58 -13.55
C PRO A 201 15.31 27.47 -13.61
N LEU A 202 14.85 27.04 -12.43
CA LEU A 202 13.85 25.98 -12.29
C LEU A 202 12.52 26.50 -12.84
N ASN A 203 12.15 26.08 -14.04
CA ASN A 203 10.84 26.40 -14.60
C ASN A 203 9.82 25.38 -14.06
N ILE A 204 9.19 25.70 -12.93
CA ILE A 204 8.26 24.79 -12.26
C ILE A 204 6.85 25.01 -12.80
N ARG A 205 6.27 23.98 -13.43
CA ARG A 205 4.85 23.95 -13.81
C ARG A 205 4.04 23.18 -12.78
N ARG A 206 2.94 23.78 -12.34
CA ARG A 206 1.91 23.12 -11.53
C ARG A 206 0.88 22.48 -12.48
N HIS A 207 0.57 21.22 -12.26
CA HIS A 207 -0.57 20.55 -12.87
C HIS A 207 -1.56 20.17 -11.77
N ASP A 208 -2.82 20.48 -12.03
CA ASP A 208 -3.92 20.20 -11.11
C ASP A 208 -4.69 18.96 -11.57
N ARG A 209 -4.97 18.06 -10.62
CA ARG A 209 -5.75 16.84 -10.85
C ARG A 209 -6.93 16.77 -9.88
N LEU A 210 -8.00 16.13 -10.35
CA LEU A 210 -9.27 15.99 -9.61
C LEU A 210 -9.84 17.34 -9.14
N GLY A 211 -9.85 18.37 -10.00
CA GLY A 211 -10.37 19.69 -9.65
C GLY A 211 -9.57 20.36 -8.53
N ASP A 212 -8.25 20.44 -8.71
CA ASP A 212 -7.27 21.06 -7.80
C ASP A 212 -7.07 20.39 -6.43
N ILE A 213 -7.69 19.23 -6.21
CA ILE A 213 -7.52 18.43 -4.99
C ILE A 213 -6.09 17.90 -4.89
N LEU A 214 -5.53 17.44 -6.00
CA LEU A 214 -4.15 16.97 -6.09
C LEU A 214 -3.35 17.94 -6.94
N ARG A 215 -2.17 18.31 -6.45
CA ARG A 215 -1.27 19.25 -7.11
C ARG A 215 0.07 18.57 -7.35
N GLU A 216 0.46 18.47 -8.60
CA GLU A 216 1.76 17.96 -8.99
C GLU A 216 2.63 19.11 -9.53
N TYR A 217 3.92 19.09 -9.23
CA TYR A 217 4.88 20.11 -9.69
C TYR A 217 5.98 19.43 -10.51
N GLN A 218 6.20 19.89 -11.74
CA GLN A 218 7.19 19.33 -12.66
C GLN A 218 8.12 20.42 -13.18
N HIS A 219 9.35 20.05 -13.50
CA HIS A 219 10.25 20.94 -14.24
C HIS A 219 9.85 20.93 -15.71
N ALA A 220 9.54 22.09 -16.29
CA ALA A 220 9.32 22.20 -17.72
C ALA A 220 10.65 21.99 -18.43
N ALA A 221 10.72 20.97 -19.29
CA ALA A 221 11.75 20.93 -20.31
C ALA A 221 11.49 22.09 -21.29
N TRP A 222 12.55 22.80 -21.66
CA TRP A 222 12.53 23.81 -22.71
C TRP A 222 12.46 23.13 -24.07
#